data_AF-A0A529LFE0-F1
#
_entry.id   AF-A0A529LFE0-F1
#
_cell.length_a   1.000
_cell.length_b   1.000
_cell.length_c   1.000
_cell.angle_alpha   90.00
_cell.angle_beta   90.00
_cell.angle_gamma   90.00
#
_symmetry.space_group_name_H-M   'P 1'
#
loop_
_entity.id
_entity.type
_entity.pdbx_description
1 polymer ?
#
loop_
_entity_poly.entity_id
_entity_poly.type
_entity_poly.pdbx_seq_one_letter_code
_entity_poly.pdbx_strand_id
1 'polypeptide(L)' 'DDMVNRACRIAFDEGFGKPGDRVIITAGVPLRTPGSTNMLRIAYIGSDTQVSR' A
#
# COMPACT_ATOMS: atom_id res chain seq x y z
N ASP A 1 8.34 -2.19 -1.39
CA ASP A 1 7.69 -1.24 -2.31
C ASP A 1 6.71 -1.88 -3.27
N ASP A 2 6.98 -3.05 -3.85
CA ASP A 2 6.04 -3.75 -4.74
C ASP A 2 4.63 -3.98 -4.15
N MET A 3 4.56 -4.39 -2.87
CA MET A 3 3.28 -4.61 -2.19
C MET A 3 2.48 -3.30 -2.03
N VAL A 4 3.16 -2.18 -1.77
CA VAL A 4 2.54 -0.87 -1.61
C VAL A 4 2.01 -0.39 -2.96
N ASN A 5 2.82 -0.49 -4.02
CA ASN A 5 2.41 -0.13 -5.38
C ASN A 5 1.22 -0.97 -5.85
N ARG A 6 1.22 -2.27 -5.55
CA ARG A 6 0.10 -3.15 -5.86
C ARG A 6 -1.17 -2.77 -5.09
N ALA A 7 -1.06 -2.45 -3.80
CA ALA A 7 -2.19 -2.00 -3.00
C ALA A 7 -2.77 -0.67 -3.51
N CYS A 8 -1.92 0.31 -3.82
CA CYS A 8 -2.36 1.59 -4.38
C CYS A 8 -3.03 1.42 -5.75
N ARG A 9 -2.51 0.54 -6.61
CA ARG A 9 -3.11 0.25 -7.91
C ARG A 9 -4.49 -0.39 -7.78
N ILE A 10 -4.64 -1.41 -6.93
CA ILE A 10 -5.94 -2.04 -6.68
C ILE A 10 -6.94 -1.01 -6.10
N ALA A 11 -6.50 -0.18 -5.16
CA ALA A 11 -7.36 0.86 -4.59
C ALA A 11 -7.85 1.87 -5.65
N PHE A 12 -7.02 2.19 -6.63
CA PHE A 12 -7.39 3.04 -7.75
C PHE A 12 -8.32 2.34 -8.74
N ASP A 13 -7.97 1.12 -9.17
CA ASP A 13 -8.71 0.36 -10.19
C ASP A 13 -10.13 0.01 -9.71
N GLU A 14 -10.30 -0.28 -8.42
CA GLU A 14 -11.59 -0.57 -7.79
C GLU A 14 -12.37 0.71 -7.39
N GLY A 15 -11.80 1.90 -7.59
CA GLY A 15 -12.44 3.17 -7.25
C GLY A 15 -12.54 3.48 -5.76
N PHE A 16 -11.78 2.78 -4.90
CA PHE A 16 -11.72 3.06 -3.46
C PHE A 16 -10.98 4.35 -3.12
N GLY A 17 -10.18 4.88 -4.04
CA GLY A 17 -9.54 6.19 -3.88
C GLY A 17 -9.03 6.75 -5.20
N LYS A 18 -8.81 8.06 -5.21
CA LYS A 18 -8.30 8.81 -6.37
C LYS A 18 -6.83 9.21 -6.17
N PRO A 19 -6.12 9.60 -7.24
CA PRO A 19 -4.76 10.10 -7.10
C PRO A 19 -4.66 11.24 -6.09
N GLY A 20 -3.69 11.14 -5.17
CA GLY A 20 -3.50 12.08 -4.06
C GLY A 20 -4.21 11.69 -2.76
N ASP A 21 -5.13 10.73 -2.77
CA ASP A 21 -5.74 10.21 -1.55
C ASP A 21 -4.74 9.35 -0.77
N ARG A 22 -4.87 9.38 0.57
CA ARG A 22 -4.06 8.56 1.48
C ARG A 22 -4.73 7.22 1.74
N VAL A 23 -3.94 6.15 1.67
CA VAL A 23 -4.34 4.80 2.05
C VAL A 23 -3.46 4.25 3.15
N ILE A 24 -4.07 3.50 4.06
CA ILE A 24 -3.37 2.73 5.09
C ILE A 24 -3.33 1.28 4.64
N ILE A 25 -2.12 0.73 4.58
CA ILE A 25 -1.86 -0.63 4.14
C ILE A 25 -1.38 -1.42 5.35
N THR A 26 -2.04 -2.54 5.63
CA THR A 26 -1.64 -3.49 6.67
C THR A 26 -1.30 -4.84 6.03
N ALA A 27 -0.20 -5.45 6.47
CA ALA A 27 0.28 -6.71 5.92
C ALA A 27 1.13 -7.50 6.91
N GLY A 28 1.44 -8.74 6.53
CA GLY A 28 2.40 -9.61 7.21
C GLY A 28 3.67 -9.78 6.40
N VAL A 29 4.82 -9.47 7.01
CA VAL A 29 6.13 -9.74 6.40
C VAL A 29 7.00 -10.52 7.39
N PRO A 30 7.54 -11.69 6.99
CA PRO A 30 7.47 -12.30 5.66
C PRO A 30 6.07 -12.85 5.32
N LEU A 31 5.77 -12.87 4.00
CA LEU A 31 4.52 -13.41 3.47
C LEU A 31 4.37 -14.90 3.82
N ARG A 32 3.13 -15.40 3.77
CA ARG A 32 2.75 -16.83 4.01
C ARG A 32 2.82 -17.31 5.46
N THR A 33 2.84 -16.40 6.43
CA THR A 33 2.70 -16.74 7.85
C THR A 33 1.35 -16.23 8.37
N PRO A 34 0.32 -17.08 8.44
CA PRO A 34 -0.97 -16.71 9.04
C PRO A 34 -0.78 -16.20 10.47
N GLY A 35 -1.51 -15.16 10.84
CA GLY A 35 -1.45 -14.56 12.19
C GLY A 35 -0.32 -13.54 12.40
N SER A 36 0.54 -13.30 11.41
CA SER A 36 1.53 -12.23 11.46
C SER A 36 1.04 -11.01 10.67
N THR A 37 0.19 -10.17 11.27
CA THR A 37 -0.13 -8.85 10.70
C THR A 37 0.73 -7.82 11.42
N ASN A 38 1.99 -7.70 11.00
CA ASN A 38 3.04 -6.97 11.73
C ASN A 38 3.53 -5.70 11.01
N MET A 39 2.92 -5.33 9.90
CA MET A 39 3.29 -4.15 9.11
C MET A 39 2.10 -3.22 8.94
N LEU A 40 2.34 -1.92 9.17
CA LEU A 40 1.43 -0.84 8.83
C LEU A 40 2.22 0.23 8.04
N ARG A 41 1.69 0.65 6.91
CA ARG A 41 2.30 1.65 6.01
C ARG A 41 1.25 2.66 5.58
N ILE A 42 1.64 3.92 5.48
CA ILE A 42 0.83 4.99 4.91
C ILE A 42 1.39 5.32 3.54
N ALA A 43 0.54 5.31 2.53
CA ALA A 43 0.91 5.63 1.15
C ALA A 43 -0.14 6.53 0.51
N TYR A 44 0.21 7.10 -0.63
CA TYR A 44 -0.69 7.92 -1.44
C TYR A 44 -0.94 7.21 -2.76
N ILE A 45 -2.19 7.25 -3.23
CA ILE A 45 -2.56 6.68 -4.52
C ILE A 45 -2.00 7.57 -5.62
N GLY A 46 -1.36 6.98 -6.63
CA GLY A 46 -0.88 7.69 -7.82
C GLY A 46 0.37 8.57 -7.62
N SER A 47 0.90 8.69 -6.40
CA SER A 47 2.26 9.22 -6.24
C SER A 47 3.23 8.07 -6.29
N ASP A 48 4.01 8.02 -7.37
CA ASP A 48 5.23 7.23 -7.45
C ASP A 48 6.16 7.73 -6.35
N THR A 49 6.03 7.13 -5.17
CA THR A 49 6.65 7.64 -3.95
C THR A 49 8.04 7.04 -3.87
N GLN A 50 8.89 7.43 -4.82
CA GLN A 50 10.32 7.60 -4.54
C GLN A 50 10.44 8.74 -3.54
N VAL A 51 10.28 8.44 -2.24
CA VAL A 51 10.84 9.28 -1.21
C VAL A 51 12.25 8.79 -0.98
N SER A 52 13.15 9.25 -1.85
CA SER A 52 14.55 9.42 -1.52
C SER A 52 14.64 10.66 -0.62
N ARG A 53 14.58 10.45 0.69
CA ARG A 53 15.13 11.36 1.70
C ARG A 53 15.78 10.53 2.79
#